data_AF-A0A3P6TKD5-F1
#
_entry.id   AF-A0A3P6TKD5-F1
#
_cell.length_a   1.000
_cell.length_b   1.000
_cell.length_c   1.000
_cell.angle_alpha   90.00
_cell.angle_beta   90.00
_cell.angle_gamma   90.00
#
_symmetry.space_group_name_H-M   'P 1'
#
loop_
_entity.id
_entity.type
_entity.pdbx_description
1 polymer ?
#
loop_
_entity_poly.entity_id
_entity_poly.type
_entity_poly.pdbx_seq_one_letter_code
_entity_poly.pdbx_strand_id
1 'polypeptide(L)' 'MVYFKKEGFQGIVSEATSLANQKLLMKHGYECVYKPEYDLLMHDGTRGVLVFFKDLR' A
#
# COMPACT_ATOMS: atom_id res chain seq x y z
N MET A 1 -4.97 13.96 3.46
CA MET A 1 -3.63 14.20 2.89
C MET A 1 -3.09 15.61 3.12
N VAL A 2 -3.92 16.61 3.45
CA VAL A 2 -3.46 18.02 3.63
C VAL A 2 -2.46 18.18 4.79
N TYR A 3 -2.53 17.34 5.84
CA TYR A 3 -1.61 17.37 6.97
C TYR A 3 -0.17 17.02 6.57
N PHE A 4 0.05 15.85 5.94
CA PHE A 4 1.39 15.37 5.60
C PHE A 4 2.13 16.24 4.58
N LYS A 5 1.42 16.86 3.63
CA LYS A 5 2.02 17.82 2.71
C LYS A 5 2.56 19.07 3.43
N LYS A 6 1.86 19.55 4.47
CA LYS A 6 2.28 20.73 5.25
C LYS A 6 3.53 20.48 6.09
N GLU A 7 3.68 19.26 6.58
CA GLU A 7 4.84 18.83 7.39
C GLU A 7 6.05 18.42 6.52
N GLY A 8 5.97 18.56 5.19
CA GLY A 8 7.09 18.28 4.29
C GLY A 8 7.35 16.79 4.02
N PHE A 9 6.41 15.90 4.31
CA PHE A 9 6.54 14.48 3.96
C PHE A 9 6.43 14.29 2.45
N GLN A 10 7.39 13.56 1.86
CA GLN A 10 7.40 13.24 0.44
C GLN A 10 6.29 12.26 0.04
N GLY A 11 5.93 11.32 0.92
CA GLY A 11 5.10 10.19 0.54
C GLY A 11 4.53 9.43 1.73
N ILE A 12 3.64 8.48 1.44
CA ILE A 12 3.10 7.52 2.41
C ILE A 12 3.44 6.12 1.92
N VAL A 13 3.99 5.29 2.81
CA VAL A 13 4.17 3.85 2.59
C VAL A 13 3.11 3.09 3.40
N SER A 14 2.51 2.06 2.81
CA SER A 14 1.54 1.20 3.48
C SER A 14 1.69 -0.24 3.03
N GLU A 15 1.70 -1.17 4.00
CA GLU A 15 1.63 -2.60 3.74
C GLU A 15 0.19 -3.07 3.80
N ALA A 16 -0.25 -3.86 2.81
CA ALA A 16 -1.59 -4.43 2.79
C ALA A 16 -1.58 -5.91 2.40
N THR A 17 -2.18 -6.72 3.27
CA THR A 17 -2.28 -8.17 3.11
C THR A 17 -3.63 -8.61 2.54
N SER A 18 -4.72 -7.94 2.90
CA SER A 18 -6.05 -8.24 2.37
C SER A 18 -6.26 -7.65 0.97
N LEU A 19 -6.95 -8.40 0.11
CA LEU A 19 -7.31 -7.97 -1.24
C LEU A 19 -8.12 -6.68 -1.23
N ALA A 20 -9.01 -6.51 -0.24
CA ALA A 20 -9.84 -5.33 -0.10
C ALA A 20 -8.97 -4.07 0.12
N ASN A 21 -7.96 -4.15 0.98
CA ASN A 21 -7.07 -3.01 1.25
C ASN A 21 -6.14 -2.73 0.08
N GLN A 22 -5.63 -3.77 -0.58
CA GLN A 22 -4.83 -3.62 -1.81
C GLN A 22 -5.62 -2.87 -2.90
N LYS A 23 -6.87 -3.27 -3.14
CA LYS A 23 -7.77 -2.58 -4.10
C LYS A 23 -8.07 -1.14 -3.68
N LEU A 24 -8.30 -0.90 -2.39
CA LEU A 24 -8.57 0.44 -1.86
C LEU A 24 -7.37 1.37 -2.10
N LEU A 25 -6.16 0.91 -1.77
CA LEU A 25 -4.92 1.68 -1.95
C LEU A 25 -4.69 2.03 -3.42
N MET A 26 -4.80 1.05 -4.32
CA MET A 26 -4.69 1.27 -5.78
C MET A 26 -5.72 2.30 -6.27
N LYS A 27 -6.98 2.19 -5.83
CA LYS A 27 -8.05 3.15 -6.18
C LYS A 27 -7.72 4.58 -5.72
N HIS A 28 -6.97 4.73 -4.63
CA HIS A 28 -6.57 6.03 -4.08
C HIS A 28 -5.19 6.49 -4.56
N GLY A 29 -4.65 5.92 -5.63
CA GLY A 29 -3.41 6.39 -6.27
C GLY A 29 -2.15 6.01 -5.50
N TYR A 30 -2.18 4.91 -4.75
CA TYR A 30 -0.96 4.25 -4.29
C TYR A 30 -0.49 3.24 -5.33
N GLU A 31 0.82 3.15 -5.51
CA GLU A 31 1.49 2.22 -6.42
C GLU A 31 2.14 1.09 -5.62
N CYS A 32 2.03 -0.14 -6.12
CA CYS A 32 2.73 -1.28 -5.52
C CYS A 32 4.22 -1.20 -5.88
N VAL A 33 5.07 -1.00 -4.86
CA VAL A 33 6.53 -0.83 -5.03
C VAL A 33 7.32 -2.06 -4.64
N TYR A 34 6.74 -2.95 -3.83
CA TYR A 34 7.40 -4.19 -3.44
C TYR A 34 6.39 -5.30 -3.17
N LYS A 35 6.79 -6.51 -3.57
CA LYS A 35 6.11 -7.78 -3.30
C LYS A 35 7.13 -8.70 -2.63
N PRO A 36 6.98 -9.02 -1.33
CA PRO A 36 7.84 -9.96 -0.67
C PRO A 36 7.69 -11.36 -1.28
N GLU A 37 8.79 -12.10 -1.32
CA GLU A 37 8.87 -13.43 -1.94
C GLU A 37 8.47 -14.58 -1.00
N TYR A 38 7.90 -14.27 0.17
CA TYR A 38 7.40 -15.29 1.09
C TYR A 38 5.90 -15.52 0.92
N ASP A 39 5.47 -16.79 0.95
CA ASP A 39 4.06 -17.17 0.84
C ASP A 39 3.36 -16.96 2.19
N LEU A 40 2.59 -15.88 2.30
CA LEU A 40 1.54 -15.74 3.32
C LEU A 40 0.19 -16.05 2.68
N LEU A 41 -0.41 -17.16 3.09
CA LEU A 41 -1.76 -17.54 2.66
C LEU A 41 -2.78 -16.77 3.50
N MET A 42 -3.46 -15.81 2.89
CA MET A 42 -4.49 -15.02 3.56
C MET A 42 -5.87 -15.71 3.42
N HIS A 43 -6.77 -15.43 4.37
CA HIS A 43 -8.11 -16.02 4.42
C HIS A 43 -8.98 -15.68 3.20
N ASP A 44 -8.70 -14.56 2.53
CA ASP A 44 -9.37 -14.07 1.33
C ASP A 44 -8.70 -14.56 0.02
N GLY A 45 -7.75 -15.48 0.13
CA GLY A 45 -7.09 -16.12 -1.00
C GLY A 45 -5.96 -15.31 -1.65
N THR A 46 -5.60 -14.14 -1.10
CA THR A 46 -4.38 -13.45 -1.53
C THR A 46 -3.14 -14.18 -1.03
N ARG A 47 -2.11 -14.15 -1.89
CA ARG A 47 -0.77 -14.60 -1.56
C ARG A 47 0.08 -13.37 -1.30
N GLY A 48 0.38 -13.15 -0.02
CA GLY A 48 1.42 -12.21 0.37
C GLY A 48 0.95 -10.82 0.77
N VAL A 49 1.88 -10.14 1.43
CA VAL A 49 1.84 -8.71 1.73
C VAL A 49 2.20 -7.96 0.44
N LEU A 50 1.56 -6.85 0.16
CA LEU A 50 2.02 -5.91 -0.86
C LEU A 50 2.40 -4.59 -0.18
N VAL A 51 3.53 -4.02 -0.58
CA VAL A 51 3.96 -2.70 -0.11
C VAL A 51 3.57 -1.67 -1.15
N PHE A 52 2.91 -0.63 -0.70
CA PHE A 52 2.40 0.46 -1.52
C PHE A 52 3.06 1.77 -1.15
N PHE A 53 3.31 2.61 -2.14
CA PHE A 53 3.79 3.97 -1.97
C PHE A 53 2.84 4.94 -2.65
N LYS A 54 2.60 6.09 -2.03
CA LYS A 54 1.94 7.22 -2.67
C LYS A 54 2.78 8.46 -2.49
N ASP A 55 3.18 9.05 -3.61
CA ASP A 55 3.81 10.37 -3.62
C ASP A 55 2.79 11.43 -3.18
N LEU A 56 3.19 12.31 -2.28
CA LEU A 56 2.39 13.41 -1.77
C LEU A 56 2.72 14.73 -2.46
N ARG A 57 3.65 14.79 -3.40
CA ARG A 57 3.94 16.00 -4.17
C ARG A 57 2.75 16.31 -5.10
#